data_AF-A0A1F8R317-F1
#
_entry.id   AF-A0A1F8R317-F1
#
_cell.length_a   1.000
_cell.length_b   1.000
_cell.length_c   1.000
_cell.angle_alpha   90.00
_cell.angle_beta   90.00
_cell.angle_gamma   90.00
#
_symmetry.space_group_name_H-M   'P 1'
#
loop_
_entity.id
_entity.type
_entity.pdbx_description
1 polymer ?
#
loop_
_entity_poly.entity_id
_entity_poly.type
_entity_poly.pdbx_seq_one_letter_code
_entity_poly.pdbx_strand_id
1 'polypeptide(L)'
;MPNSPEAQPQRITSPDETVQIINHRASREGFGSYCIEGAVRNISSEPEINAEIRVDYYDGDNVKIDSEVDVLPRLKPGETRGIYISYAGQKRNSVQYYRLHLSQNKKTGQ
;
A
#
# COMPACT_ATOMS: atom_id res chain seq x y z
N MET A 1 -10.00 28.07 13.55
CA MET A 1 -10.37 26.83 12.85
C MET A 1 -9.23 25.84 13.09
N PRO A 2 -9.43 24.70 13.77
CA PRO A 2 -8.32 23.82 14.07
C PRO A 2 -7.87 23.09 12.80
N ASN A 3 -6.56 23.06 12.64
CA ASN A 3 -5.81 22.51 11.52
C ASN A 3 -6.30 21.11 11.12
N SER A 4 -6.48 20.90 9.80
CA SER A 4 -6.54 19.58 9.21
C SER A 4 -5.38 18.74 9.76
N PRO A 5 -5.59 17.52 10.26
CA PRO A 5 -4.47 16.68 10.63
C PRO A 5 -3.72 16.35 9.34
N GLU A 6 -2.57 16.99 9.13
CA GLU A 6 -1.53 16.47 8.26
C GLU A 6 -1.27 15.05 8.72
N ALA A 7 -1.82 14.08 8.00
CA ALA A 7 -1.71 12.67 8.33
C ALA A 7 -0.22 12.36 8.36
N GLN A 8 0.32 12.16 9.56
CA GLN A 8 1.67 11.63 9.71
C GLN A 8 1.76 10.38 8.82
N PRO A 9 2.83 10.21 8.02
CA PRO A 9 2.96 9.04 7.16
C PRO A 9 2.83 7.79 8.03
N GLN A 10 1.73 7.07 7.88
CA GLN A 10 1.47 5.88 8.68
C GLN A 10 2.44 4.80 8.22
N ARG A 11 3.27 4.33 9.15
CA ARG A 11 4.16 3.21 8.90
C ARG A 11 3.38 1.93 9.10
N ILE A 12 3.51 1.00 8.16
CA ILE A 12 2.86 -0.31 8.24
C ILE A 12 3.96 -1.34 8.08
N THR A 13 4.22 -2.09 9.14
CA THR A 13 5.18 -3.20 9.14
C THR A 13 4.43 -4.50 8.87
N SER A 14 5.02 -5.40 8.08
CA SER A 14 4.44 -6.74 7.88
C SER A 14 4.43 -7.54 9.18
N PRO A 15 3.53 -8.54 9.32
CA PRO A 15 3.46 -9.38 10.52
C PRO A 15 4.75 -10.13 10.85
N ASP A 16 5.60 -10.38 9.86
CA ASP A 16 6.90 -11.04 10.00
C ASP A 16 8.07 -10.07 10.20
N GLU A 17 7.78 -8.76 10.31
CA GLU A 17 8.76 -7.68 10.52
C GLU A 17 9.86 -7.59 9.45
N THR A 18 9.60 -8.09 8.23
CA THR A 18 10.59 -8.09 7.15
C THR A 18 10.49 -6.88 6.21
N VAL A 19 9.29 -6.34 6.02
CA VAL A 19 9.02 -5.21 5.14
C VAL A 19 8.23 -4.14 5.86
N GLN A 20 8.41 -2.90 5.41
CA GLN A 20 7.70 -1.75 5.97
C GLN A 20 7.30 -0.76 4.89
N ILE A 21 6.03 -0.35 4.87
CA ILE A 21 5.60 0.86 4.19
C ILE A 21 6.06 2.04 5.05
N ILE A 22 6.96 2.88 4.51
CA ILE A 22 7.54 4.01 5.26
C ILE A 22 6.70 5.27 5.15
N ASN A 23 5.94 5.41 4.07
CA ASN A 23 4.96 6.46 3.83
C ASN A 23 3.94 5.99 2.80
N HIS A 24 2.74 6.55 2.89
CA HIS A 24 1.73 6.41 1.84
C HIS A 24 0.80 7.61 1.85
N ARG A 25 0.22 7.92 0.69
CA ARG A 25 -0.83 8.91 0.51
C ARG A 25 -1.78 8.44 -0.56
N ALA A 26 -3.06 8.75 -0.38
CA ALA A 26 -4.02 8.64 -1.47
C ALA A 26 -4.15 10.01 -2.14
N SER A 27 -4.32 9.99 -3.45
CA SER A 27 -4.66 11.15 -4.25
C SER A 27 -5.83 10.82 -5.17
N ARG A 28 -6.66 11.83 -5.43
CA ARG A 28 -7.64 11.77 -6.52
C ARG A 28 -7.06 12.55 -7.68
N GLU A 29 -6.81 11.87 -8.78
CA GLU A 29 -6.37 12.50 -10.01
C GLU A 29 -7.58 12.95 -10.84
N GLY A 30 -7.32 13.68 -11.93
CA GLY A 30 -8.35 14.06 -12.89
C GLY A 30 -9.16 12.85 -13.37
N PHE A 31 -10.43 13.08 -13.75
CA PHE A 31 -11.39 12.04 -14.17
C PHE A 31 -11.84 11.04 -13.09
N GLY A 32 -11.51 11.32 -11.82
CA GLY A 32 -11.98 10.55 -10.67
C GLY A 32 -11.14 9.31 -10.37
N SER A 33 -9.96 9.16 -11.00
CA SER A 33 -9.00 8.12 -10.66
C SER A 33 -8.55 8.27 -9.22
N TYR A 34 -8.55 7.18 -8.47
CA TYR A 34 -8.09 7.13 -7.09
C TYR A 34 -6.79 6.34 -7.05
N CYS A 35 -5.71 6.98 -6.61
CA CYS A 35 -4.37 6.40 -6.65
C CYS A 35 -3.75 6.43 -5.27
N ILE A 36 -2.99 5.40 -4.92
CA ILE A 36 -2.20 5.35 -3.69
C ILE A 36 -0.73 5.33 -4.08
N GLU A 37 0.01 6.27 -3.54
CA GLU A 37 1.45 6.39 -3.70
C GLU A 37 2.11 6.16 -2.36
N GLY A 38 3.31 5.58 -2.37
CA GLY A 38 4.06 5.37 -1.14
C GLY A 38 5.45 4.83 -1.41
N ALA A 39 6.12 4.41 -0.35
CA ALA A 39 7.38 3.71 -0.45
C ALA A 39 7.44 2.54 0.53
N VAL A 40 8.02 1.45 0.06
CA VAL A 40 8.20 0.20 0.79
C VAL A 40 9.68 -0.08 0.93
N ARG A 41 10.10 -0.49 2.13
CA ARG A 41 11.47 -0.81 2.48
C ARG A 41 11.58 -2.25 2.98
N ASN A 42 12.60 -2.96 2.52
CA ASN A 42 13.03 -4.20 3.18
C ASN A 42 13.85 -3.83 4.43
N ILE A 43 13.32 -4.16 5.60
CA ILE A 43 13.95 -3.91 6.91
C ILE A 43 14.60 -5.17 7.48
N SER A 44 14.46 -6.31 6.81
CA SER A 44 15.15 -7.56 7.17
C SER A 44 16.58 -7.60 6.64
N SER A 45 17.31 -8.63 7.07
CA SER A 45 18.60 -9.03 6.49
C SER A 45 18.46 -10.07 5.37
N GLU A 46 17.25 -10.41 4.91
CA GLU A 46 17.06 -11.41 3.85
C GLU A 46 17.50 -10.88 2.48
N PRO A 47 18.32 -11.64 1.73
CA PRO A 47 19.04 -11.14 0.56
C PRO A 47 18.13 -10.65 -0.58
N GLU A 48 16.96 -11.26 -0.74
CA GLU A 48 15.98 -10.90 -1.77
C GLU A 48 14.59 -11.35 -1.34
N ILE A 49 13.66 -10.40 -1.16
CA ILE A 49 12.27 -10.70 -0.81
C ILE A 49 11.30 -10.10 -1.82
N ASN A 50 10.13 -10.70 -1.97
CA ASN A 50 9.05 -10.05 -2.70
C ASN A 50 8.09 -9.45 -1.67
N ALA A 51 7.81 -8.15 -1.77
CA ALA A 51 6.79 -7.52 -0.96
C ALA A 51 5.48 -7.52 -1.74
N GLU A 52 4.41 -8.00 -1.12
CA GLU A 52 3.05 -7.92 -1.65
C GLU A 52 2.28 -6.86 -0.86
N ILE A 53 1.70 -5.92 -1.60
CA ILE A 53 0.89 -4.84 -1.06
C ILE A 53 -0.53 -5.05 -1.54
N ARG A 54 -1.42 -5.37 -0.61
CA ARG A 54 -2.85 -5.41 -0.89
C ARG A 54 -3.50 -4.13 -0.39
N VAL A 55 -4.30 -3.52 -1.25
CA VAL A 55 -5.16 -2.39 -0.90
C VAL A 55 -6.60 -2.87 -0.85
N ASP A 56 -7.28 -2.67 0.27
CA ASP A 56 -8.72 -2.81 0.37
C ASP A 56 -9.38 -1.42 0.35
N TYR A 57 -10.35 -1.21 -0.53
CA TYR A 57 -11.08 0.05 -0.66
C TYR A 57 -12.47 -0.05 -0.02
N TYR A 58 -12.88 1.01 0.69
CA TYR A 58 -14.13 1.05 1.44
C TYR A 58 -14.95 2.31 1.13
N ASP A 59 -16.27 2.21 1.24
CA ASP A 59 -17.17 3.36 1.18
C ASP A 59 -17.32 4.04 2.56
N GLY A 60 -18.18 5.05 2.63
CA GLY A 60 -18.44 5.82 3.85
C GLY A 60 -19.12 5.01 4.96
N ASP A 61 -19.72 3.87 4.64
CA ASP A 61 -20.42 2.99 5.57
C ASP A 61 -19.54 1.81 6.04
N ASN A 62 -18.23 1.86 5.76
CA ASN A 62 -17.28 0.80 6.05
C ASN A 62 -17.55 -0.52 5.32
N VAL A 63 -18.28 -0.46 4.20
CA VAL A 63 -18.47 -1.60 3.33
C VAL A 63 -17.30 -1.67 2.36
N LYS A 64 -16.69 -2.86 2.26
CA LYS A 64 -15.62 -3.10 1.30
C LYS A 64 -16.19 -3.03 -0.11
N ILE A 65 -15.62 -2.13 -0.92
CA ILE A 65 -15.96 -1.96 -2.34
C ILE A 65 -15.17 -2.95 -3.18
N ASP A 66 -13.85 -3.02 -2.95
CA ASP A 66 -12.94 -3.73 -3.84
C ASP A 66 -11.56 -3.97 -3.19
N SER A 67 -10.66 -4.64 -3.91
CA SER A 67 -9.24 -4.72 -3.55
C SER A 67 -8.30 -4.83 -4.76
N GLU A 68 -7.13 -4.22 -4.64
CA GLU A 68 -6.03 -4.30 -5.61
C GLU A 68 -4.80 -4.91 -4.96
N VAL A 69 -3.94 -5.55 -5.75
CA VAL A 69 -2.67 -6.13 -5.29
C VAL A 69 -1.55 -5.66 -6.19
N ASP A 70 -0.48 -5.16 -5.57
CA ASP A 70 0.79 -4.87 -6.23
C ASP A 70 1.91 -5.70 -5.60
N VAL A 71 2.91 -6.04 -6.40
CA VAL A 71 4.04 -6.86 -5.97
C VAL A 71 5.34 -6.16 -6.34
N LEU A 72 6.19 -5.94 -5.34
CA LEU A 72 7.56 -5.49 -5.51
C LEU A 72 8.50 -6.69 -5.45
N PRO A 73 8.91 -7.24 -6.61
CA PRO A 73 9.77 -8.39 -6.62
C PRO A 73 11.19 -7.99 -6.27
N ARG A 74 11.93 -8.88 -5.61
CA ARG A 74 13.38 -8.76 -5.43
C ARG A 74 13.86 -7.49 -4.70
N LEU A 75 13.24 -7.16 -3.58
CA LEU A 75 13.63 -6.07 -2.71
C LEU A 75 14.81 -6.49 -1.83
N LYS A 76 15.97 -5.85 -1.99
CA LYS A 76 17.21 -6.18 -1.26
C LYS A 76 17.22 -5.58 0.16
N PRO A 77 18.03 -6.10 1.10
CA PRO A 77 18.18 -5.53 2.44
C PRO A 77 18.42 -4.02 2.42
N GLY A 78 17.61 -3.27 3.15
CA GLY A 78 17.70 -1.81 3.24
C GLY A 78 17.19 -1.04 2.01
N GLU A 79 16.90 -1.72 0.89
CA GLU A 79 16.38 -1.09 -0.32
C GLU A 79 14.98 -0.53 -0.08
N THR A 80 14.72 0.65 -0.63
CA THR A 80 13.42 1.32 -0.62
C THR A 80 12.95 1.51 -2.05
N ARG A 81 11.70 1.13 -2.35
CA ARG A 81 11.07 1.35 -3.66
C ARG A 81 9.75 2.07 -3.52
N GLY A 82 9.46 2.95 -4.48
CA GLY A 82 8.17 3.60 -4.59
C GLY A 82 7.09 2.64 -5.10
N ILE A 83 5.86 2.86 -4.67
CA ILE A 83 4.66 2.18 -5.18
C ILE A 83 3.68 3.20 -5.75
N TYR A 84 2.93 2.79 -6.75
CA TYR A 84 1.85 3.55 -7.36
C TYR A 84 0.73 2.58 -7.74
N ILE A 85 -0.35 2.58 -6.95
CA ILE A 85 -1.48 1.66 -7.11
C ILE A 85 -2.69 2.47 -7.55
N SER A 86 -3.12 2.30 -8.79
CA SER A 86 -4.34 2.91 -9.33
C SER A 86 -5.54 2.02 -9.07
N TYR A 87 -6.63 2.58 -8.54
CA TYR A 87 -7.90 1.88 -8.44
C TYR A 87 -8.60 1.83 -9.79
N ALA A 88 -8.69 0.63 -10.39
CA ALA A 88 -9.31 0.43 -11.70
C ALA A 88 -10.83 0.18 -11.64
N GLY A 89 -11.39 0.03 -10.45
CA GLY A 89 -12.80 -0.34 -10.28
C GLY A 89 -13.80 0.77 -10.64
N GLN A 90 -15.00 0.35 -11.06
CA GLN A 90 -16.05 1.25 -11.54
C GLN A 90 -16.62 2.18 -10.45
N LYS A 91 -16.46 1.80 -9.16
CA LYS A 91 -16.98 2.54 -8.00
C LYS A 91 -15.97 3.56 -7.42
N ARG A 92 -15.08 4.11 -8.24
CA ARG A 92 -14.00 5.04 -7.81
C ARG A 92 -14.49 6.28 -7.06
N ASN A 93 -15.68 6.77 -7.39
CA ASN A 93 -16.31 7.90 -6.70
C ASN A 93 -16.86 7.54 -5.32
N SER A 94 -17.08 6.24 -5.06
CA SER A 94 -17.62 5.74 -3.79
C SER A 94 -16.53 5.45 -2.76
N VAL A 95 -15.27 5.31 -3.17
CA VAL A 95 -14.13 5.08 -2.25
C VAL A 95 -14.00 6.28 -1.32
N GLN A 96 -14.07 6.07 -0.01
CA GLN A 96 -13.85 7.10 1.02
C GLN A 96 -12.54 6.92 1.76
N TYR A 97 -12.14 5.67 1.99
CA TYR A 97 -10.85 5.34 2.60
C TYR A 97 -10.38 3.95 2.14
N TYR A 98 -9.15 3.62 2.53
CA TYR A 98 -8.47 2.40 2.17
C TYR A 98 -7.75 1.81 3.37
N ARG A 99 -7.44 0.51 3.29
CA ARG A 99 -6.52 -0.17 4.21
C ARG A 99 -5.43 -0.85 3.40
N LEU A 100 -4.19 -0.68 3.84
CA LEU A 100 -3.04 -1.37 3.27
C LEU A 100 -2.72 -2.59 4.12
N HIS A 101 -2.45 -3.69 3.45
CA HIS A 101 -1.92 -4.91 4.01
C HIS A 101 -0.59 -5.20 3.35
N LEU A 102 0.42 -5.50 4.16
CA LEU A 102 1.77 -5.77 3.70
C LEU A 102 2.17 -7.19 4.14
N SER A 103 2.64 -7.99 3.20
CA SER A 103 3.17 -9.32 3.45
C SER A 103 4.41 -9.59 2.61
N GLN A 104 5.27 -10.48 3.10
CA GLN A 104 6.33 -11.07 2.29
C GLN A 104 5.76 -12.23 1.49
N ASN A 105 5.93 -12.21 0.17
CA ASN A 105 5.67 -13.37 -0.68
C ASN A 105 6.97 -14.16 -0.84
N LYS A 106 7.14 -15.18 0.00
CA LYS A 106 8.27 -16.10 -0.10
C LYS A 106 8.09 -16.90 -1.39
N LYS A 107 9.02 -16.75 -2.35
CA LYS A 107 9.15 -17.74 -3.42
C LYS A 107 9.34 -19.10 -2.75
N THR A 108 8.32 -19.94 -2.75
CA THR A 108 8.50 -21.38 -2.63
C THR A 108 9.39 -21.77 -3.81
N GLY A 109 10.66 -22.03 -3.53
CA GLY A 109 11.60 -22.55 -4.51
C GLY A 109 11.01 -23.82 -5.12
N GLN A 110 10.91 -23.82 -6.44
CA GLN A 110 10.69 -25.01 -7.26
C GLN A 110 12.02 -25.36 -7.91
#